data_AF-A0A5N9AEF6-F1
#
_entry.id   AF-A0A5N9AEF6-F1
#
_cell.length_a   1.000
_cell.length_b   1.000
_cell.length_c   1.000
_cell.angle_alpha   90.00
_cell.angle_beta   90.00
_cell.angle_gamma   90.00
#
_symmetry.space_group_name_H-M   'P 1'
#
loop_
_entity.id
_entity.type
_entity.pdbx_description
1 polymer ?
#
loop_
_entity_poly.entity_id
_entity_poly.type
_entity_poly.pdbx_seq_one_letter_code
_entity_poly.pdbx_strand_id
1 'polypeptide(L)'
;MQENLSTDDYVKKIVGWHHDRNLIDGSTDKDQFAKLIQEAGELSDNICKGEDVSDDIGDMIVVLLNIAERNKLSLADCLSKAWDDIKDRKGRMVDGIFIKETDL
;
A
#
# COMPACT_ATOMS: atom_id res chain seq x y z
N MET A 1 22.04 -7.00 18.92
CA MET A 1 21.50 -7.56 17.67
C MET A 1 20.14 -6.92 17.46
N GLN A 2 19.92 -6.28 16.32
CA GLN A 2 18.60 -5.72 16.02
C GLN A 2 17.71 -6.93 15.65
N GLU A 3 16.63 -7.14 16.39
CA GLU A 3 15.65 -8.16 16.02
C GLU A 3 15.06 -7.79 14.66
N ASN A 4 15.20 -8.69 13.67
CA ASN A 4 14.53 -8.54 12.39
C ASN A 4 13.05 -8.86 12.59
N LEU A 5 12.22 -7.81 12.57
CA LEU A 5 10.78 -7.92 12.66
C LEU A 5 10.21 -8.51 11.36
N SER A 6 9.14 -9.29 11.48
CA SER A 6 8.38 -9.74 10.31
C SER A 6 7.54 -8.60 9.73
N THR A 7 7.09 -8.74 8.49
CA THR A 7 6.12 -7.81 7.88
C THR A 7 4.88 -7.64 8.77
N ASP A 8 4.36 -8.73 9.33
CA ASP A 8 3.20 -8.71 10.23
C ASP A 8 3.48 -7.89 11.51
N ASP A 9 4.71 -7.93 12.02
CA ASP A 9 5.09 -7.12 13.18
C ASP A 9 5.11 -5.62 12.84
N TYR A 10 5.58 -5.24 11.65
CA TYR A 10 5.52 -3.86 11.19
C TYR A 10 4.08 -3.39 10.98
N VAL A 11 3.23 -4.22 10.36
CA VAL A 11 1.80 -3.93 10.20
C VAL A 11 1.14 -3.65 11.55
N LYS A 12 1.37 -4.52 12.54
CA LYS A 12 0.83 -4.33 13.90
C LYS A 12 1.32 -3.03 14.55
N LYS A 13 2.61 -2.70 14.40
CA LYS A 13 3.17 -1.45 14.93
C LYS A 13 2.56 -0.21 14.28
N ILE A 14 2.37 -0.23 12.97
CA ILE A 14 1.77 0.88 12.21
C ILE A 14 0.29 1.06 12.59
N VAL A 15 -0.48 -0.03 12.66
CA VAL A 15 -1.88 0.01 13.10
C VAL A 15 -1.98 0.53 14.54
N GLY A 16 -1.11 0.06 15.45
CA GLY A 16 -1.02 0.59 16.81
C GLY A 16 -0.73 2.09 16.84
N TRP A 17 0.22 2.55 16.02
CA TRP A 17 0.57 3.96 15.89
C TRP A 17 -0.61 4.85 15.44
N HIS A 18 -1.50 4.33 14.57
CA HIS A 18 -2.74 5.01 14.17
C HIS A 18 -3.73 5.15 15.32
N HIS A 19 -3.95 4.07 16.08
CA HIS A 19 -4.81 4.08 17.26
C HIS A 19 -4.29 5.04 18.33
N ASP A 20 -2.98 4.99 18.63
CA ASP A 20 -2.32 5.85 19.62
C ASP A 20 -2.48 7.36 19.33
N ARG A 21 -2.72 7.72 18.06
CA ARG A 21 -2.85 9.12 17.60
C ARG A 21 -4.26 9.50 17.20
N ASN A 22 -5.26 8.66 17.49
CA ASN A 22 -6.65 8.90 17.13
C ASN A 22 -6.83 9.12 15.60
N LEU A 23 -6.06 8.42 14.77
CA LEU A 23 -6.17 8.52 13.31
C LEU A 23 -7.26 7.58 12.76
N ILE A 24 -7.73 6.62 13.57
CA ILE A 24 -8.85 5.74 13.22
C ILE A 24 -10.21 6.41 13.46
N ASP A 25 -10.42 7.08 14.59
CA ASP A 25 -11.70 7.78 14.84
C ASP A 25 -11.64 9.27 14.48
N GLY A 26 -10.47 9.90 14.57
CA GLY A 26 -10.26 11.32 14.30
C GLY A 26 -10.00 11.70 12.84
N SER A 27 -10.13 10.75 11.90
CA SER A 27 -9.97 11.00 10.46
C SER A 27 -11.15 10.44 9.67
N THR A 28 -11.10 10.53 8.34
CA THR A 28 -12.05 9.91 7.41
C THR A 28 -11.30 9.21 6.28
N ASP A 29 -11.95 8.25 5.62
CA ASP A 29 -11.38 7.60 4.44
C ASP A 29 -11.05 8.60 3.33
N LYS A 30 -11.82 9.70 3.25
CA LYS A 30 -11.56 10.80 2.32
C LYS A 30 -10.27 11.54 2.66
N ASP A 31 -10.02 11.81 3.94
CA ASP A 31 -8.80 12.50 4.38
C ASP A 31 -7.57 11.61 4.16
N GLN A 32 -7.70 10.32 4.47
CA GLN A 32 -6.64 9.34 4.23
C GLN A 32 -6.40 9.11 2.74
N PHE A 33 -7.44 9.08 1.90
CA PHE A 33 -7.26 9.05 0.45
C PHE A 33 -6.55 10.30 -0.07
N ALA A 34 -6.86 11.49 0.46
CA ALA A 34 -6.15 12.71 0.13
C ALA A 34 -4.67 12.67 0.55
N LYS A 35 -4.34 12.00 1.67
CA LYS A 35 -2.95 11.75 2.08
C LYS A 35 -2.26 10.73 1.15
N LEU A 36 -2.96 9.67 0.74
CA LEU A 36 -2.44 8.69 -0.22
C LEU A 36 -2.03 9.34 -1.55
N ILE A 37 -2.81 10.33 -2.03
CA ILE A 37 -2.45 11.10 -3.23
C ILE A 37 -1.21 11.97 -3.02
N GLN A 38 -0.98 12.47 -1.79
CA GLN A 38 0.26 13.20 -1.48
C GLN A 38 1.46 12.24 -1.54
N GLU A 39 1.40 11.06 -0.91
CA GLU A 39 2.52 10.10 -0.93
C GLU A 39 2.79 9.59 -2.34
N ALA A 40 1.75 9.41 -3.16
CA ALA A 40 1.91 9.07 -4.57
C ALA A 40 2.60 10.18 -5.38
N GLY A 41 2.41 11.44 -4.99
CA GLY A 41 3.11 12.59 -5.57
C GLY A 41 4.59 12.60 -5.20
N GLU A 42 4.91 12.31 -3.93
CA GLU A 42 6.29 12.19 -3.44
C GLU A 42 7.02 11.04 -4.14
N LEU A 43 6.40 9.86 -4.23
CA LEU A 43 6.90 8.73 -5.01
C LEU A 43 7.18 9.11 -6.47
N SER A 44 6.27 9.84 -7.12
CA SER A 44 6.46 10.27 -8.50
C SER A 44 7.67 11.21 -8.66
N ASP A 45 7.88 12.11 -7.72
CA ASP A 45 8.99 13.07 -7.74
C ASP A 45 10.34 12.35 -7.56
N ASN A 46 10.43 11.45 -6.58
CA ASN A 46 11.64 10.66 -6.32
C ASN A 46 11.99 9.72 -7.49
N ILE A 47 10.99 9.11 -8.14
CA ILE A 47 11.20 8.35 -9.39
C ILE A 47 11.78 9.25 -10.49
N CYS A 48 11.24 10.46 -10.67
CA CYS A 48 11.72 11.38 -11.72
C CYS A 48 13.16 11.85 -11.48
N LYS A 49 13.59 11.93 -10.22
CA LYS A 49 14.95 12.29 -9.83
C LYS A 49 15.92 11.10 -9.78
N GLY A 50 15.41 9.88 -9.83
CA GLY A 50 16.20 8.66 -9.63
C GLY A 50 16.71 8.51 -8.19
N GLU A 51 15.92 9.00 -7.22
CA GLU A 51 16.21 8.93 -5.79
C GLU A 51 15.68 7.61 -5.19
N ASP A 52 16.02 7.34 -3.92
CA ASP A 52 15.45 6.20 -3.22
C ASP A 52 13.94 6.39 -3.06
N VAL A 53 13.18 5.31 -3.22
CA VAL A 53 11.71 5.30 -3.20
C VAL A 53 11.17 4.46 -2.04
N SER A 54 12.06 3.97 -1.18
CA SER A 54 11.72 3.01 -0.13
C SER A 54 10.82 3.63 0.95
N ASP A 55 10.97 4.92 1.25
CA ASP A 55 10.12 5.66 2.17
C ASP A 55 8.74 5.94 1.58
N ASP A 56 8.66 6.42 0.34
CA ASP A 56 7.39 6.79 -0.31
C ASP A 56 6.46 5.57 -0.44
N ILE A 57 7.02 4.41 -0.83
CA ILE A 57 6.29 3.15 -0.87
C ILE A 57 5.80 2.77 0.53
N GLY A 58 6.64 2.97 1.55
CA GLY A 58 6.30 2.75 2.95
C GLY A 58 5.15 3.63 3.42
N ASP A 59 5.18 4.92 3.10
CA ASP A 59 4.18 5.91 3.50
C ASP A 59 2.83 5.64 2.83
N MET A 60 2.84 5.23 1.55
CA MET A 60 1.62 4.73 0.90
C MET A 60 1.04 3.52 1.65
N ILE A 61 1.86 2.58 2.09
CA ILE A 61 1.40 1.41 2.86
C ILE A 61 0.86 1.84 4.23
N VAL A 62 1.49 2.80 4.91
CA VAL A 62 0.99 3.35 6.19
C VAL A 62 -0.42 3.90 6.01
N VAL A 63 -0.65 4.71 4.98
CA VAL A 63 -1.98 5.27 4.70
C VAL A 63 -3.00 4.19 4.31
N LEU A 64 -2.59 3.20 3.49
CA LEU A 64 -3.47 2.09 3.12
C LEU A 64 -3.86 1.22 4.32
N LEU A 65 -2.94 0.98 5.26
CA LEU A 65 -3.23 0.28 6.52
C LEU A 65 -4.22 1.06 7.38
N ASN A 66 -4.16 2.39 7.38
CA ASN A 66 -5.15 3.21 8.05
C ASN A 66 -6.56 3.01 7.46
N ILE A 67 -6.68 3.14 6.13
CA ILE A 67 -7.96 2.96 5.42
C ILE A 67 -8.51 1.55 5.64
N ALA A 68 -7.66 0.52 5.56
CA ALA A 68 -8.05 -0.88 5.80
C ALA A 68 -8.59 -1.07 7.23
N GLU A 69 -7.86 -0.58 8.24
CA GLU A 69 -8.26 -0.69 9.65
C GLU A 69 -9.61 -0.01 9.92
N ARG A 70 -9.82 1.20 9.39
CA ARG A 70 -11.10 1.93 9.48
C ARG A 70 -12.27 1.16 8.87
N ASN A 71 -11.99 0.38 7.82
CA ASN A 71 -12.95 -0.47 7.13
C ASN A 71 -13.03 -1.90 7.68
N LYS A 72 -12.35 -2.18 8.81
CA LYS A 72 -12.30 -3.48 9.48
C LYS A 72 -11.75 -4.59 8.57
N LEU A 73 -10.74 -4.24 7.78
CA LEU A 73 -10.02 -5.15 6.89
C LEU A 73 -8.58 -5.31 7.37
N SER A 74 -8.07 -6.53 7.33
CA SER A 74 -6.63 -6.76 7.48
C SER A 74 -5.91 -6.59 6.15
N LEU A 75 -4.60 -6.32 6.20
CA LEU A 75 -3.76 -6.33 5.00
C LEU A 75 -3.83 -7.71 4.29
N ALA A 76 -3.93 -8.80 5.05
CA ALA A 76 -4.06 -10.14 4.52
C ALA A 76 -5.35 -10.32 3.71
N ASP A 77 -6.48 -9.76 4.17
CA ASP A 77 -7.75 -9.82 3.43
C ASP A 77 -7.62 -9.11 2.08
N CYS A 78 -7.04 -7.89 2.09
CA CYS A 78 -6.82 -7.09 0.89
C CYS A 78 -5.88 -7.81 -0.10
N LEU A 79 -4.76 -8.35 0.40
CA LEU A 79 -3.79 -9.07 -0.43
C LEU A 79 -4.34 -10.39 -0.97
N SER A 80 -5.10 -11.14 -0.16
CA SER A 80 -5.76 -12.37 -0.61
C SER A 80 -6.69 -12.07 -1.78
N LYS A 81 -7.50 -11.01 -1.66
CA LYS A 81 -8.42 -10.61 -2.72
C LYS A 81 -7.68 -10.21 -3.99
N ALA A 82 -6.64 -9.39 -3.87
CA ALA A 82 -5.82 -8.98 -5.01
C ALA A 82 -5.10 -10.17 -5.67
N TRP A 83 -4.56 -11.09 -4.87
CA TRP A 83 -3.89 -12.30 -5.37
C TRP A 83 -4.84 -13.19 -6.16
N ASP A 84 -6.04 -13.45 -5.64
CA ASP A 84 -7.05 -14.25 -6.33
C ASP A 84 -7.43 -13.67 -7.69
N ASP A 85 -7.42 -12.34 -7.83
CA ASP A 85 -7.74 -11.65 -9.08
C ASP A 85 -6.58 -11.67 -10.10
N ILE A 86 -5.32 -11.92 -9.68
CA ILE A 86 -4.13 -11.88 -10.56
C ILE A 86 -3.45 -13.23 -10.80
N LYS A 87 -3.59 -14.20 -9.90
CA LYS A 87 -2.79 -15.45 -9.88
C LYS A 87 -2.89 -16.29 -11.16
N ASP A 88 -4.04 -16.27 -11.81
CA ASP A 88 -4.30 -17.07 -13.02
C ASP A 88 -4.19 -16.26 -14.32
N ARG A 89 -3.84 -14.96 -14.24
CA ARG A 89 -3.71 -14.12 -15.43
C ARG A 89 -2.61 -14.66 -16.35
N LYS A 90 -2.94 -14.79 -17.64
CA LYS A 90 -1.99 -15.10 -18.71
C LYS A 90 -1.83 -13.89 -19.61
N GLY A 91 -0.61 -13.61 -20.02
CA GLY A 91 -0.26 -12.41 -20.76
C GLY A 91 1.23 -12.12 -20.71
N ARG A 92 1.63 -11.01 -21.33
CA ARG A 92 3.02 -10.56 -21.38
C ARG A 92 3.11 -9.04 -21.39
N MET A 93 4.26 -8.52 -20.96
CA MET A 93 4.57 -7.10 -21.10
C MET A 93 4.89 -6.79 -22.57
N VAL A 94 4.24 -5.77 -23.12
CA VAL A 94 4.54 -5.18 -24.44
C VAL A 94 4.53 -3.66 -24.24
N ASP A 95 5.62 -3.00 -24.59
CA ASP A 95 5.78 -1.53 -24.50
C ASP A 95 5.39 -0.94 -23.12
N GLY A 96 5.76 -1.64 -22.04
CA GLY A 96 5.50 -1.20 -20.66
C GLY A 96 4.09 -1.53 -20.13
N ILE A 97 3.23 -2.17 -20.93
CA ILE A 97 1.86 -2.52 -20.56
C ILE A 97 1.71 -4.04 -20.50
N PHE A 98 1.05 -4.55 -19.47
CA PHE A 98 0.67 -5.96 -19.42
C PHE A 98 -0.52 -6.21 -20.36
N ILE A 99 -0.29 -6.98 -21.43
CA ILE A 99 -1.34 -7.39 -22.38
C ILE A 99 -1.77 -8.83 -22.04
N LYS A 100 -3.08 -9.03 -21.87
CA LYS A 100 -3.65 -10.37 -21.60
C LYS A 100 -3.59 -11.23 -22.85
N GLU A 101 -3.43 -12.53 -22.68
CA GLU A 101 -3.39 -13.49 -23.79
C GLU A 101 -4.67 -13.50 -24.64
N THR A 102 -5.83 -13.23 -24.04
CA THR A 102 -7.11 -13.09 -24.75
C THR A 102 -7.19 -11.88 -25.67
N ASP A 103 -6.28 -10.93 -25.49
CA ASP A 103 -6.26 -9.63 -26.17
C ASP A 103 -5.08 -9.53 -27.17
N LEU A 104 -4.29 -10.61 -27.33
CA LEU A 104 -3.20 -10.77 -28.31
C LEU A 104 -3.70 -11.33 -29.64
#